data_AF-A0A443SLL2-F1
#
_entry.id   AF-A0A443SLL2-F1
#
_cell.length_a   1.000
_cell.length_b   1.000
_cell.length_c   1.000
_cell.angle_alpha   90.00
_cell.angle_beta   90.00
_cell.angle_gamma   90.00
#
_symmetry.space_group_name_H-M   'P 1'
#
loop_
_entity.id
_entity.type
_entity.pdbx_description
1 polymer ?
#
loop_
_entity_poly.entity_id
_entity_poly.type
_entity_poly.pdbx_seq_one_letter_code
_entity_poly.pdbx_strand_id
1 'polypeptide(L)'
;LNFKEDEYFANNVKFNTFSLNKNLKKIGKPANRSEWEMTPPTVNAYYTPTKNQIVFPAGILQAPFYDVNYPKSLNFGAMGVVMGHELTHAFDDQGREYDKRGNLHPWWKNSTIKKFEERIKCFIDEYSSFEINGDRVNGKQTLGENLADNGGLKAAFHAFEDWLNTHPTELPLPGLNFTNRQLFFIGFAQVWCSVTTPEALKLQILNDPHSPAQFRVIGTLSNSHEFAENFNCKLGSRMNPKEKCEVW
;
A
#
# COMPACT_ATOMS: atom_id res chain seq x y z
N LEU A 1 -13.67 -16.06 29.89
CA LEU A 1 -14.61 -14.91 29.79
C LEU A 1 -16.01 -15.48 29.87
N ASN A 2 -16.88 -14.94 30.73
CA ASN A 2 -18.28 -15.34 30.81
C ASN A 2 -19.16 -14.20 30.28
N PHE A 3 -19.90 -14.48 29.21
CA PHE A 3 -20.76 -13.52 28.55
C PHE A 3 -22.22 -13.85 28.83
N LYS A 4 -23.06 -12.82 28.94
CA LYS A 4 -24.52 -12.96 29.08
C LYS A 4 -25.22 -12.24 27.94
N GLU A 5 -26.19 -12.89 27.32
CA GLU A 5 -26.81 -12.41 26.07
C GLU A 5 -27.50 -11.04 26.23
N ASP A 6 -28.00 -10.73 27.42
CA ASP A 6 -28.71 -9.51 27.79
C ASP A 6 -27.82 -8.40 28.38
N GLU A 7 -26.52 -8.63 28.57
CA GLU A 7 -25.60 -7.69 29.21
C GLU A 7 -24.52 -7.12 28.24
N TYR A 8 -24.92 -6.57 27.08
CA TYR A 8 -23.97 -6.10 26.06
C TYR A 8 -22.90 -5.13 26.60
N PHE A 9 -23.29 -4.12 27.39
CA PHE A 9 -22.34 -3.18 27.97
C PHE A 9 -21.32 -3.88 28.90
N ALA A 10 -21.81 -4.73 29.81
CA ALA A 10 -20.93 -5.45 30.74
C ALA A 10 -20.02 -6.44 30.01
N ASN A 11 -20.50 -7.08 28.94
CA ASN A 11 -19.69 -7.96 28.09
C ASN A 11 -18.52 -7.20 27.44
N ASN A 12 -18.75 -5.98 26.94
CA ASN A 12 -17.70 -5.14 26.39
C ASN A 12 -16.67 -4.73 27.46
N VAL A 13 -17.11 -4.33 28.64
CA VAL A 13 -16.22 -4.00 29.77
C VAL A 13 -15.37 -5.23 30.16
N LYS A 14 -15.99 -6.42 30.24
CA LYS A 14 -15.28 -7.69 30.51
C LYS A 14 -14.23 -7.98 29.43
N PHE A 15 -14.56 -7.80 28.16
CA PHE A 15 -13.62 -8.02 27.05
C PHE A 15 -12.43 -7.05 27.09
N ASN A 16 -12.68 -5.74 27.30
CA ASN A 16 -11.63 -4.74 27.40
C ASN A 16 -10.68 -5.02 28.58
N THR A 17 -11.25 -5.41 29.73
CA THR A 17 -10.47 -5.81 30.92
C THR A 17 -9.61 -7.04 30.63
N PHE A 18 -10.16 -8.04 29.93
CA PHE A 18 -9.41 -9.22 29.51
C PHE A 18 -8.28 -8.87 28.53
N SER A 19 -8.56 -8.03 27.52
CA SER A 19 -7.58 -7.61 26.52
C SER A 19 -6.40 -6.88 27.16
N LEU A 20 -6.68 -5.91 28.05
CA LEU A 20 -5.66 -5.21 28.83
C LEU A 20 -4.81 -6.19 29.64
N ASN A 21 -5.45 -7.08 30.42
CA ASN A 21 -4.74 -8.06 31.23
C ASN A 21 -3.89 -9.02 30.38
N LYS A 22 -4.37 -9.44 29.20
CA LYS A 22 -3.62 -10.28 28.26
C LYS A 22 -2.37 -9.55 27.76
N ASN A 23 -2.48 -8.27 27.42
CA ASN A 23 -1.35 -7.46 26.96
C ASN A 23 -0.33 -7.19 28.08
N LEU A 24 -0.78 -6.82 29.29
CA LEU A 24 0.12 -6.62 30.44
C LEU A 24 0.90 -7.90 30.79
N LYS A 25 0.29 -9.08 30.64
CA LYS A 25 0.95 -10.38 30.83
C LYS A 25 2.06 -10.69 29.82
N LYS A 26 2.27 -9.87 28.79
CA LYS A 26 3.40 -9.99 27.86
C LYS A 26 4.68 -9.35 28.40
N ILE A 27 4.59 -8.46 29.40
CA ILE A 27 5.76 -7.83 30.02
C ILE A 27 6.66 -8.92 30.64
N GLY A 28 7.97 -8.83 30.40
CA GLY A 28 8.95 -9.82 30.86
C GLY A 28 8.99 -11.13 30.06
N LYS A 29 8.24 -11.24 28.96
CA LYS A 29 8.26 -12.40 28.05
C LYS A 29 8.91 -12.01 26.71
N PRO A 30 9.53 -12.97 25.99
CA PRO A 30 10.01 -12.73 24.64
C PRO A 30 8.84 -12.38 23.70
N ALA A 31 9.13 -11.57 22.68
CA ALA A 31 8.15 -11.21 21.66
C ALA A 31 7.70 -12.45 20.87
N ASN A 32 6.39 -12.59 20.66
CA ASN A 32 5.83 -13.65 19.84
C ASN A 32 5.73 -13.20 18.37
N ARG A 33 6.58 -13.77 17.50
CA ARG A 33 6.59 -13.48 16.06
C ARG A 33 5.45 -14.15 15.27
N SER A 34 4.71 -15.08 15.89
CA SER A 34 3.55 -15.72 15.24
C SER A 34 2.23 -14.98 15.50
N GLU A 35 2.23 -13.92 16.32
CA GLU A 35 1.03 -13.16 16.66
C GLU A 35 0.72 -12.14 15.55
N TRP A 36 -0.51 -12.20 15.03
CA TRP A 36 -1.03 -11.25 14.05
C TRP A 36 -1.69 -10.05 14.70
N GLU A 37 -1.64 -8.91 14.02
CA GLU A 37 -2.26 -7.65 14.43
C GLU A 37 -3.68 -7.49 13.86
N MET A 38 -3.97 -8.21 12.78
CA MET A 38 -5.29 -8.26 12.16
C MET A 38 -5.88 -9.67 12.23
N THR A 39 -7.20 -9.74 12.29
CA THR A 39 -7.93 -11.01 12.24
C THR A 39 -8.10 -11.48 10.79
N PRO A 40 -8.24 -12.80 10.53
CA PRO A 40 -8.42 -13.32 9.18
C PRO A 40 -9.51 -12.68 8.30
N PRO A 41 -10.71 -12.28 8.80
CA PRO A 41 -11.74 -11.68 7.95
C PRO A 41 -11.50 -10.19 7.63
N THR A 42 -10.46 -9.57 8.17
CA THR A 42 -10.14 -8.17 7.89
C THR A 42 -9.79 -7.99 6.40
N VAL A 43 -10.41 -7.02 5.73
CA VAL A 43 -10.06 -6.63 4.35
C VAL A 43 -9.00 -5.53 4.42
N ASN A 44 -7.76 -5.94 4.66
CA ASN A 44 -6.59 -5.06 4.70
C ASN A 44 -5.30 -5.89 4.57
N ALA A 45 -4.14 -5.25 4.55
CA ALA A 45 -2.81 -5.87 4.68
C ALA A 45 -1.93 -5.04 5.63
N TYR A 46 -0.78 -5.57 6.05
CA TYR A 46 0.18 -4.80 6.83
C TYR A 46 1.60 -5.38 6.82
N TYR A 47 2.55 -4.49 7.09
CA TYR A 47 3.94 -4.77 7.46
C TYR A 47 4.21 -4.40 8.92
N THR A 48 4.92 -5.27 9.65
CA THR A 48 5.40 -4.97 11.00
C THR A 48 6.93 -4.93 11.02
N PRO A 49 7.56 -3.74 11.21
CA PRO A 49 9.03 -3.61 11.21
C PRO A 49 9.72 -4.49 12.25
N THR A 50 9.18 -4.54 13.47
CA THR A 50 9.79 -5.31 14.59
C THR A 50 9.75 -6.83 14.40
N LYS A 51 8.84 -7.33 13.56
CA LYS A 51 8.77 -8.75 13.20
C LYS A 51 9.42 -9.02 11.85
N ASN A 52 9.71 -7.98 11.06
CA ASN A 52 10.04 -8.04 9.65
C ASN A 52 9.08 -8.99 8.91
N GLN A 53 7.78 -8.71 9.04
CA GLN A 53 6.71 -9.62 8.64
C GLN A 53 5.68 -8.85 7.82
N ILE A 54 5.28 -9.45 6.70
CA ILE A 54 4.17 -9.00 5.86
C ILE A 54 3.01 -9.99 6.06
N VAL A 55 1.79 -9.49 6.20
CA VAL A 55 0.61 -10.34 6.41
C VAL A 55 -0.54 -9.91 5.50
N PHE A 56 -1.14 -10.91 4.85
CA PHE A 56 -2.34 -10.78 4.04
C PHE A 56 -3.46 -11.65 4.66
N PRO A 57 -4.34 -11.06 5.49
CA PRO A 57 -5.55 -11.72 5.96
C PRO A 57 -6.38 -12.32 4.82
N ALA A 58 -7.12 -13.40 5.09
CA ALA A 58 -7.98 -14.02 4.09
C ALA A 58 -9.04 -13.05 3.52
N GLY A 59 -9.46 -12.05 4.29
CA GLY A 59 -10.43 -11.04 3.86
C GLY A 59 -9.97 -10.15 2.70
N ILE A 60 -8.66 -9.94 2.48
CA ILE A 60 -8.19 -9.19 1.30
C ILE A 60 -7.95 -10.10 0.08
N LEU A 61 -7.82 -11.41 0.28
CA LEU A 61 -7.56 -12.40 -0.78
C LEU A 61 -8.84 -12.81 -1.54
N GLN A 62 -9.58 -11.82 -2.00
CA GLN A 62 -10.84 -11.97 -2.74
C GLN A 62 -10.95 -10.87 -3.82
N ALA A 63 -11.94 -10.98 -4.71
CA ALA A 63 -12.21 -9.97 -5.71
C ALA A 63 -12.50 -8.58 -5.07
N PRO A 64 -12.02 -7.47 -5.66
CA PRO A 64 -11.30 -7.38 -6.93
C PRO A 64 -9.78 -7.60 -6.81
N PHE A 65 -9.23 -7.83 -5.61
CA PHE A 65 -7.78 -7.99 -5.40
C PHE A 65 -7.26 -9.28 -6.01
N TYR A 66 -7.91 -10.40 -5.71
CA TYR A 66 -7.49 -11.72 -6.15
C TYR A 66 -8.67 -12.62 -6.50
N ASP A 67 -8.57 -13.27 -7.65
CA ASP A 67 -9.37 -14.44 -8.00
C ASP A 67 -8.51 -15.38 -8.86
N VAL A 68 -8.56 -16.68 -8.58
CA VAL A 68 -7.79 -17.69 -9.32
C VAL A 68 -8.12 -17.69 -10.82
N ASN A 69 -9.36 -17.34 -11.17
CA ASN A 69 -9.88 -17.31 -12.53
C ASN A 69 -9.74 -15.95 -13.22
N TYR A 70 -9.32 -14.90 -12.50
CA TYR A 70 -9.09 -13.59 -13.12
C TYR A 70 -7.83 -13.61 -13.99
N PRO A 71 -7.80 -12.82 -15.08
CA PRO A 71 -6.57 -12.55 -15.81
C PRO A 71 -5.45 -12.13 -14.85
N LYS A 72 -4.23 -12.60 -15.11
CA LYS A 72 -3.08 -12.29 -14.27
C LYS A 72 -2.77 -10.81 -14.26
N SER A 73 -3.06 -10.08 -15.33
CA SER A 73 -3.00 -8.61 -15.31
C SER A 73 -3.79 -7.99 -14.16
N LEU A 74 -5.00 -8.49 -13.85
CA LEU A 74 -5.81 -7.97 -12.75
C LEU A 74 -5.28 -8.41 -11.39
N ASN A 75 -4.89 -9.68 -11.25
CA ASN A 75 -4.32 -10.20 -10.00
C ASN A 75 -3.01 -9.49 -9.63
N PHE A 76 -2.11 -9.27 -10.59
CA PHE A 76 -0.88 -8.52 -10.37
C PHE A 76 -1.15 -7.03 -10.18
N GLY A 77 -2.06 -6.44 -10.95
CA GLY A 77 -2.43 -5.02 -10.85
C GLY A 77 -3.17 -4.66 -9.57
N ALA A 78 -3.77 -5.64 -8.89
CA ALA A 78 -4.45 -5.45 -7.62
C ALA A 78 -3.68 -6.09 -6.45
N MET A 79 -3.85 -7.38 -6.20
CA MET A 79 -3.17 -8.05 -5.08
C MET A 79 -1.64 -8.02 -5.20
N GLY A 80 -1.09 -8.14 -6.41
CA GLY A 80 0.35 -8.01 -6.63
C GLY A 80 0.89 -6.65 -6.19
N VAL A 81 0.17 -5.58 -6.47
CA VAL A 81 0.51 -4.22 -6.00
C VAL A 81 0.43 -4.14 -4.48
N VAL A 82 -0.61 -4.69 -3.85
CA VAL A 82 -0.70 -4.77 -2.38
C VAL A 82 0.48 -5.54 -1.79
N MET A 83 0.88 -6.65 -2.39
CA MET A 83 2.05 -7.42 -1.94
C MET A 83 3.36 -6.63 -2.06
N GLY A 84 3.54 -5.93 -3.18
CA GLY A 84 4.69 -5.04 -3.39
C GLY A 84 4.69 -3.85 -2.44
N HIS A 85 3.51 -3.30 -2.12
CA HIS A 85 3.32 -2.19 -1.19
C HIS A 85 3.81 -2.57 0.21
N GLU A 86 3.33 -3.69 0.75
CA GLU A 86 3.79 -4.17 2.06
C GLU A 86 5.27 -4.57 2.09
N LEU A 87 5.81 -5.06 0.97
CA LEU A 87 7.25 -5.32 0.85
C LEU A 87 8.05 -4.02 0.90
N THR A 88 7.54 -2.97 0.26
CA THR A 88 8.19 -1.66 0.21
C THR A 88 8.21 -0.97 1.56
N HIS A 89 7.22 -1.21 2.44
CA HIS A 89 7.24 -0.73 3.82
C HIS A 89 8.46 -1.21 4.62
N ALA A 90 9.11 -2.33 4.25
CA ALA A 90 10.37 -2.72 4.87
C ALA A 90 11.53 -1.75 4.59
N PHE A 91 11.37 -0.84 3.63
CA PHE A 91 12.39 0.08 3.15
C PHE A 91 11.88 1.52 3.02
N ASP A 92 10.68 1.86 3.49
CA ASP A 92 10.19 3.24 3.49
C ASP A 92 10.97 4.13 4.49
N ASP A 93 10.49 5.36 4.74
CA ASP A 93 11.18 6.30 5.63
C ASP A 93 11.33 5.82 7.08
N GLN A 94 10.46 4.90 7.53
CA GLN A 94 10.48 4.30 8.87
C GLN A 94 11.05 2.87 8.88
N GLY A 95 10.58 2.00 7.99
CA GLY A 95 10.97 0.61 7.91
C GLY A 95 12.47 0.43 7.64
N ARG A 96 13.06 1.34 6.84
CA ARG A 96 14.53 1.34 6.60
C ARG A 96 15.36 1.47 7.87
N GLU A 97 14.80 1.92 8.99
CA GLU A 97 15.54 2.08 10.24
C GLU A 97 15.68 0.76 11.02
N TYR A 98 14.93 -0.26 10.59
CA TYR A 98 14.91 -1.59 11.20
C TYR A 98 15.78 -2.57 10.42
N ASP A 99 16.61 -3.34 11.13
CA ASP A 99 17.42 -4.39 10.51
C ASP A 99 16.58 -5.63 10.14
N LYS A 100 17.21 -6.61 9.49
CA LYS A 100 16.56 -7.88 9.10
C LYS A 100 15.93 -8.68 10.26
N ARG A 101 16.30 -8.38 11.51
CA ARG A 101 15.77 -9.01 12.72
C ARG A 101 14.67 -8.15 13.36
N GLY A 102 14.36 -6.98 12.83
CA GLY A 102 13.35 -6.05 13.34
C GLY A 102 13.85 -5.19 14.50
N ASN A 103 15.17 -4.99 14.64
CA ASN A 103 15.72 -4.06 15.62
C ASN A 103 15.92 -2.69 15.00
N LEU A 104 15.53 -1.63 15.71
CA LEU A 104 15.90 -0.27 15.35
C LEU A 104 17.43 -0.11 15.48
N HIS A 105 18.12 -0.11 14.35
CA HIS A 105 19.57 -0.20 14.30
C HIS A 105 20.09 0.43 13.00
N PRO A 106 20.92 1.48 13.03
CA PRO A 106 21.48 2.07 11.82
C PRO A 106 22.30 1.05 11.01
N TRP A 107 21.76 0.58 9.89
CA TRP A 107 22.39 -0.45 9.04
C TRP A 107 22.78 0.07 7.64
N TRP A 108 22.46 1.33 7.32
CA TRP A 108 22.92 2.02 6.11
C TRP A 108 24.10 2.95 6.41
N LYS A 109 24.97 3.14 5.41
CA LYS A 109 25.97 4.20 5.45
C LYS A 109 25.27 5.56 5.38
N ASN A 110 25.79 6.56 6.08
CA ASN A 110 25.27 7.94 6.06
C ASN A 110 25.14 8.51 4.63
N SER A 111 26.05 8.13 3.71
CA SER A 111 25.96 8.53 2.31
C SER A 111 24.72 7.97 1.58
N THR A 112 24.29 6.76 1.94
CA THR A 112 23.08 6.13 1.39
C THR A 112 21.84 6.80 1.97
N ILE A 113 21.83 7.06 3.28
CA ILE A 113 20.73 7.79 3.96
C ILE A 113 20.54 9.15 3.31
N LYS A 114 21.62 9.92 3.10
CA LYS A 114 21.54 11.23 2.43
C LYS A 114 20.93 11.15 1.02
N LYS A 115 21.33 10.16 0.22
CA LYS A 115 20.76 9.96 -1.14
C LYS A 115 19.29 9.54 -1.10
N PHE A 116 18.90 8.72 -0.13
CA PHE A 116 17.51 8.36 0.10
C PHE A 116 16.70 9.63 0.46
N GLU A 117 17.18 10.41 1.42
CA GLU A 117 16.57 11.69 1.82
C GLU A 117 16.46 12.70 0.68
N GLU A 118 17.42 12.71 -0.26
CA GLU A 118 17.36 13.53 -1.47
C GLU A 118 16.25 13.06 -2.43
N ARG A 119 16.07 11.75 -2.60
CA ARG A 119 15.04 11.19 -3.50
C ARG A 119 13.63 11.34 -2.94
N ILE A 120 13.43 11.10 -1.64
CA ILE A 120 12.10 11.21 -1.03
C ILE A 120 11.54 12.64 -1.07
N LYS A 121 12.39 13.67 -1.17
CA LYS A 121 11.93 15.06 -1.33
C LYS A 121 11.06 15.24 -2.57
N CYS A 122 11.36 14.52 -3.65
CA CYS A 122 10.53 14.53 -4.86
C CYS A 122 9.08 14.12 -4.51
N PHE A 123 8.91 13.04 -3.76
CA PHE A 123 7.59 12.56 -3.33
C PHE A 123 6.89 13.55 -2.39
N ILE A 124 7.63 14.13 -1.44
CA ILE A 124 7.07 15.14 -0.53
C ILE A 124 6.54 16.33 -1.34
N ASP A 125 7.33 16.84 -2.28
CA ASP A 125 6.98 18.01 -3.08
C ASP A 125 5.83 17.70 -4.05
N GLU A 126 5.88 16.55 -4.74
CA GLU A 126 4.83 16.08 -5.65
C GLU A 126 3.49 15.99 -4.91
N TYR A 127 3.42 15.21 -3.83
CA TYR A 127 2.16 14.99 -3.14
C TYR A 127 1.68 16.24 -2.41
N SER A 128 2.57 17.13 -1.96
CA SER A 128 2.18 18.43 -1.39
C SER A 128 1.60 19.41 -2.43
N SER A 129 1.78 19.12 -3.71
CA SER A 129 1.17 19.91 -4.79
C SER A 129 -0.32 19.56 -5.02
N PHE A 130 -0.76 18.39 -4.56
CA PHE A 130 -2.13 17.93 -4.73
C PHE A 130 -3.10 18.67 -3.80
N GLU A 131 -4.22 19.10 -4.37
CA GLU A 131 -5.26 19.84 -3.68
C GLU A 131 -6.63 19.25 -4.02
N ILE A 132 -7.49 19.11 -3.01
CA ILE A 132 -8.88 18.68 -3.17
C ILE A 132 -9.76 19.49 -2.21
N ASN A 133 -10.85 20.06 -2.72
CA ASN A 133 -11.80 20.87 -1.94
C ASN A 133 -11.15 22.02 -1.15
N GLY A 134 -10.05 22.59 -1.66
CA GLY A 134 -9.30 23.68 -1.03
C GLY A 134 -8.33 23.24 0.08
N ASP A 135 -8.27 21.94 0.40
CA ASP A 135 -7.31 21.37 1.34
C ASP A 135 -6.18 20.68 0.55
N ARG A 136 -4.92 20.91 0.96
CA ARG A 136 -3.73 20.31 0.34
C ARG A 136 -3.34 19.02 1.04
N VAL A 137 -2.89 18.05 0.27
CA VAL A 137 -2.29 16.82 0.83
C VAL A 137 -0.97 17.19 1.51
N ASN A 138 -0.70 16.59 2.66
CA ASN A 138 0.57 16.76 3.36
C ASN A 138 1.54 15.67 2.90
N GLY A 139 2.37 15.95 1.89
CA GLY A 139 3.28 14.97 1.30
C GLY A 139 4.34 14.43 2.27
N LYS A 140 4.62 15.12 3.38
CA LYS A 140 5.48 14.60 4.45
C LYS A 140 4.75 13.58 5.33
N GLN A 141 3.49 13.84 5.65
CA GLN A 141 2.65 12.91 6.42
C GLN A 141 2.37 11.64 5.64
N THR A 142 2.13 11.75 4.33
CA THR A 142 1.78 10.61 3.49
C THR A 142 2.97 9.88 2.87
N LEU A 143 4.20 10.26 3.24
CA LEU A 143 5.41 9.84 2.55
C LEU A 143 5.59 8.32 2.50
N GLY A 144 5.51 7.63 3.65
CA GLY A 144 5.73 6.17 3.71
C GLY A 144 4.78 5.42 2.79
N GLU A 145 3.49 5.76 2.84
CA GLU A 145 2.45 5.19 1.99
C GLU A 145 2.65 5.50 0.50
N ASN A 146 3.09 6.72 0.18
CA ASN A 146 3.37 7.10 -1.21
C ASN A 146 4.57 6.34 -1.76
N LEU A 147 5.63 6.15 -0.96
CA LEU A 147 6.79 5.33 -1.33
C LEU A 147 6.36 3.87 -1.56
N ALA A 148 5.52 3.35 -0.67
CA ALA A 148 5.00 1.99 -0.75
C ALA A 148 4.10 1.77 -1.98
N ASP A 149 3.23 2.73 -2.32
CA ASP A 149 2.42 2.68 -3.54
C ASP A 149 3.29 2.61 -4.80
N ASN A 150 4.29 3.50 -4.90
CA ASN A 150 5.15 3.60 -6.07
C ASN A 150 6.06 2.38 -6.23
N GLY A 151 6.72 1.96 -5.15
CA GLY A 151 7.54 0.75 -5.14
C GLY A 151 6.71 -0.51 -5.39
N GLY A 152 5.52 -0.59 -4.79
CA GLY A 152 4.61 -1.71 -4.94
C GLY A 152 4.08 -1.87 -6.36
N LEU A 153 3.63 -0.78 -6.99
CA LEU A 153 3.16 -0.80 -8.38
C LEU A 153 4.28 -1.26 -9.32
N LYS A 154 5.48 -0.68 -9.19
CA LYS A 154 6.63 -1.00 -10.03
C LYS A 154 7.06 -2.46 -9.88
N ALA A 155 7.18 -2.96 -8.65
CA ALA A 155 7.53 -4.35 -8.38
C ALA A 155 6.49 -5.32 -8.96
N ALA A 156 5.21 -5.02 -8.79
CA ALA A 156 4.12 -5.84 -9.31
C ALA A 156 4.09 -5.86 -10.85
N PHE A 157 4.36 -4.71 -11.50
CA PHE A 157 4.41 -4.65 -12.96
C PHE A 157 5.59 -5.46 -13.51
N HIS A 158 6.79 -5.35 -12.93
CA HIS A 158 7.92 -6.17 -13.33
C HIS A 158 7.66 -7.67 -13.14
N ALA A 159 7.05 -8.06 -12.01
CA ALA A 159 6.66 -9.45 -11.77
C ALA A 159 5.62 -9.95 -12.78
N PHE A 160 4.71 -9.07 -13.21
CA PHE A 160 3.74 -9.36 -14.26
C PHE A 160 4.40 -9.53 -15.64
N GLU A 161 5.36 -8.67 -16.00
CA GLU A 161 6.13 -8.80 -17.24
C GLU A 161 6.93 -10.12 -17.27
N ASP A 162 7.58 -10.49 -16.16
CA ASP A 162 8.26 -11.78 -16.02
C ASP A 162 7.29 -12.96 -16.19
N TRP A 163 6.08 -12.83 -15.65
CA TRP A 163 5.04 -13.84 -15.84
C TRP A 163 4.61 -13.94 -17.30
N LEU A 164 4.39 -12.82 -18.00
CA LEU A 164 4.05 -12.80 -19.43
C LEU A 164 5.14 -13.42 -20.31
N ASN A 165 6.42 -13.21 -19.97
CA ASN A 165 7.55 -13.79 -20.70
C ASN A 165 7.55 -15.33 -20.64
N THR A 166 6.96 -15.92 -19.60
CA THR A 166 6.83 -17.37 -19.44
C THR A 166 5.45 -17.91 -19.83
N HIS A 167 4.45 -17.03 -20.02
CA HIS A 167 3.07 -17.36 -20.33
C HIS A 167 2.48 -16.44 -21.44
N PRO A 168 2.99 -16.50 -22.69
CA PRO A 168 2.65 -15.54 -23.74
C PRO A 168 1.20 -15.66 -24.28
N THR A 169 0.42 -16.63 -23.81
CA THR A 169 -0.89 -16.99 -24.37
C THR A 169 -2.08 -16.39 -23.62
N GLU A 170 -1.88 -15.54 -22.61
CA GLU A 170 -3.01 -14.93 -21.89
C GLU A 170 -3.76 -13.94 -22.80
N LEU A 171 -5.02 -14.25 -23.10
CA LEU A 171 -5.86 -13.44 -23.97
C LEU A 171 -6.43 -12.24 -23.20
N PRO A 172 -6.59 -11.07 -23.86
CA PRO A 172 -7.31 -9.94 -23.29
C PRO A 172 -8.77 -10.28 -22.96
N LEU A 173 -9.36 -9.47 -22.07
CA LEU A 173 -10.77 -9.60 -21.72
C LEU A 173 -11.68 -9.34 -22.93
N PRO A 174 -12.67 -10.22 -23.20
CA PRO A 174 -13.62 -9.99 -24.28
C PRO A 174 -14.47 -8.74 -23.99
N GLY A 175 -14.79 -7.97 -25.04
CA GLY A 175 -15.60 -6.76 -24.93
C GLY A 175 -14.83 -5.51 -24.47
N LEU A 176 -13.53 -5.63 -24.16
CA LEU A 176 -12.66 -4.51 -23.82
C LEU A 176 -11.53 -4.40 -24.84
N ASN A 177 -11.30 -3.19 -25.37
CA ASN A 177 -10.19 -2.92 -26.28
C ASN A 177 -8.94 -2.44 -25.52
N PHE A 178 -8.50 -3.24 -24.54
CA PHE A 178 -7.30 -2.98 -23.74
C PHE A 178 -6.38 -4.19 -23.77
N THR A 179 -5.07 -3.95 -23.83
CA THR A 179 -4.06 -5.01 -23.67
C THR A 179 -3.98 -5.47 -22.22
N ASN A 180 -3.38 -6.63 -21.95
CA ASN A 180 -3.18 -7.09 -20.57
C ASN A 180 -2.32 -6.10 -19.75
N ARG A 181 -1.34 -5.42 -20.37
CA ARG A 181 -0.55 -4.37 -19.72
C ARG A 181 -1.40 -3.16 -19.34
N GLN A 182 -2.34 -2.75 -20.20
CA GLN A 182 -3.29 -1.69 -19.87
C GLN A 182 -4.28 -2.14 -18.78
N LEU A 183 -4.75 -3.39 -18.84
CA LEU A 183 -5.62 -3.98 -17.83
C LEU A 183 -4.96 -4.07 -16.45
N PHE A 184 -3.64 -4.24 -16.37
CA PHE A 184 -2.90 -4.16 -15.11
C PHE A 184 -3.11 -2.80 -14.43
N PHE A 185 -2.86 -1.70 -15.14
CA PHE A 185 -3.01 -0.35 -14.57
C PHE A 185 -4.47 0.02 -14.32
N ILE A 186 -5.40 -0.49 -15.14
CA ILE A 186 -6.84 -0.33 -14.90
C ILE A 186 -7.26 -1.07 -13.63
N GLY A 187 -6.82 -2.32 -13.44
CA GLY A 187 -7.07 -3.11 -12.23
C GLY A 187 -6.55 -2.40 -10.99
N PHE A 188 -5.32 -1.89 -11.04
CA PHE A 188 -4.75 -1.04 -9.99
C PHE A 188 -5.64 0.16 -9.66
N ALA A 189 -6.02 0.94 -10.67
CA ALA A 189 -6.83 2.14 -10.46
C ALA A 189 -8.23 1.81 -9.90
N GLN A 190 -8.82 0.69 -10.31
CA GLN A 190 -10.17 0.28 -9.88
C GLN A 190 -10.26 -0.10 -8.41
N VAL A 191 -9.18 -0.63 -7.81
CA VAL A 191 -9.11 -0.91 -6.37
C VAL A 191 -9.33 0.37 -5.54
N TRP A 192 -8.95 1.52 -6.07
CA TRP A 192 -9.03 2.82 -5.41
C TRP A 192 -10.31 3.60 -5.72
N CYS A 193 -11.22 3.05 -6.51
CA CYS A 193 -12.52 3.68 -6.78
C CYS A 193 -13.29 3.88 -5.47
N SER A 194 -13.45 5.14 -5.07
CA SER A 194 -14.11 5.51 -3.82
C SER A 194 -14.73 6.90 -3.91
N VAL A 195 -15.73 7.14 -3.05
CA VAL A 195 -16.33 8.46 -2.83
C VAL A 195 -16.42 8.68 -1.32
N THR A 196 -16.06 9.88 -0.89
CA THR A 196 -15.97 10.24 0.53
C THR A 196 -16.71 11.55 0.77
N THR A 197 -17.38 11.70 1.92
CA THR A 197 -18.01 12.98 2.26
C THR A 197 -16.95 14.06 2.47
N PRO A 198 -17.27 15.36 2.26
CA PRO A 198 -16.32 16.44 2.48
C PRO A 198 -15.70 16.45 3.89
N GLU A 199 -16.49 16.12 4.91
CA GLU A 199 -16.06 16.08 6.31
C GLU A 199 -15.08 14.93 6.56
N ALA A 200 -15.38 13.74 6.03
CA ALA A 200 -14.51 12.58 6.15
C ALA A 200 -13.20 12.76 5.36
N LEU A 201 -13.26 13.40 4.18
CA LEU A 201 -12.07 13.76 3.42
C LEU A 201 -11.18 14.75 4.18
N LYS A 202 -11.78 15.77 4.81
CA LYS A 202 -11.03 16.72 5.63
C LYS A 202 -10.36 16.03 6.82
N LEU A 203 -11.06 15.10 7.48
CA LEU A 203 -10.48 14.29 8.54
C LEU A 203 -9.33 13.40 8.03
N GLN A 204 -9.49 12.81 6.84
CA GLN A 204 -8.48 11.99 6.18
C GLN A 204 -7.20 12.79 5.92
N ILE A 205 -7.32 13.95 5.27
CA ILE A 205 -6.16 14.82 4.96
C ILE A 205 -5.36 15.18 6.23
N LEU A 206 -6.05 15.38 7.36
CA LEU A 206 -5.43 15.79 8.62
C LEU A 206 -4.77 14.64 9.40
N ASN A 207 -5.24 13.40 9.28
CA ASN A 207 -4.87 12.32 10.22
C ASN A 207 -4.45 11.00 9.56
N ASP A 208 -4.88 10.75 8.32
CA ASP A 208 -4.58 9.51 7.63
C ASP A 208 -3.17 9.58 7.03
N PRO A 209 -2.28 8.59 7.29
CA PRO A 209 -1.00 8.51 6.58
C PRO A 209 -1.19 8.20 5.09
N HIS A 210 -2.35 7.73 4.65
CA HIS A 210 -2.58 7.48 3.24
C HIS A 210 -3.02 8.75 2.50
N SER A 211 -2.46 8.95 1.32
CA SER A 211 -2.99 9.93 0.38
C SER A 211 -4.44 9.57 0.00
N PRO A 212 -5.32 10.56 -0.26
CA PRO A 212 -6.66 10.29 -0.78
C PRO A 212 -6.61 9.39 -2.03
N ALA A 213 -7.57 8.48 -2.17
CA ALA A 213 -7.51 7.38 -3.14
C ALA A 213 -7.19 7.83 -4.59
N GLN A 214 -7.78 8.95 -5.04
CA GLN A 214 -7.48 9.50 -6.38
C GLN A 214 -5.99 9.89 -6.55
N PHE A 215 -5.33 10.35 -5.49
CA PHE A 215 -3.93 10.76 -5.52
C PHE A 215 -2.98 9.56 -5.33
N ARG A 216 -3.43 8.48 -4.70
CA ARG A 216 -2.75 7.17 -4.77
C ARG A 216 -2.70 6.65 -6.20
N VAL A 217 -3.76 6.85 -6.98
CA VAL A 217 -3.75 6.51 -8.41
C VAL A 217 -2.90 7.51 -9.21
N ILE A 218 -3.19 8.81 -9.09
CA ILE A 218 -2.58 9.84 -9.94
C ILE A 218 -1.07 9.95 -9.69
N GLY A 219 -0.61 10.06 -8.45
CA GLY A 219 0.82 10.19 -8.15
C GLY A 219 1.60 8.97 -8.63
N THR A 220 1.15 7.79 -8.24
CA THR A 220 1.81 6.52 -8.59
C THR A 220 1.89 6.30 -10.11
N LEU A 221 0.79 6.50 -10.85
CA LEU A 221 0.81 6.34 -12.31
C LEU A 221 1.58 7.46 -13.01
N SER A 222 1.61 8.68 -12.45
CA SER A 222 2.39 9.79 -13.00
C SER A 222 3.89 9.53 -12.89
N ASN A 223 4.34 8.76 -11.89
CA ASN A 223 5.74 8.36 -11.73
C ASN A 223 6.13 7.12 -12.53
N SER A 224 5.19 6.28 -12.98
CA SER A 224 5.51 5.11 -13.81
C SER A 224 5.81 5.51 -15.26
N HIS A 225 6.96 5.05 -15.77
CA HIS A 225 7.28 5.17 -17.20
C HIS A 225 6.46 4.19 -18.02
N GLU A 226 6.28 2.98 -17.50
CA GLU A 226 5.57 1.86 -18.11
C GLU A 226 4.09 2.20 -18.32
N PHE A 227 3.46 2.89 -17.37
CA PHE A 227 2.11 3.41 -17.55
C PHE A 227 2.04 4.37 -18.74
N ALA A 228 2.93 5.37 -18.76
CA ALA A 228 2.94 6.38 -19.82
C ALA A 228 3.17 5.76 -21.21
N GLU A 229 4.04 4.76 -21.31
CA GLU A 229 4.30 4.01 -22.54
C GLU A 229 3.07 3.18 -22.98
N ASN A 230 2.48 2.39 -22.08
CA ASN A 230 1.36 1.51 -22.41
C ASN A 230 0.06 2.28 -22.77
N PHE A 231 -0.07 3.53 -22.31
CA PHE A 231 -1.18 4.41 -22.67
C PHE A 231 -0.80 5.49 -23.70
N ASN A 232 0.43 5.48 -24.22
CA ASN A 232 0.93 6.48 -25.17
C ASN A 232 0.73 7.93 -24.69
N CYS A 233 0.95 8.18 -23.40
CA CYS A 233 0.78 9.49 -22.79
C CYS A 233 1.84 10.48 -23.31
N LYS A 234 1.41 11.64 -23.81
CA LYS A 234 2.34 12.68 -24.28
C LYS A 234 3.21 13.20 -23.14
N LEU A 235 4.52 13.36 -23.39
CA LEU A 235 5.45 13.95 -22.42
C LEU A 235 5.00 15.36 -22.01
N GLY A 236 4.98 15.62 -20.70
CA GLY A 236 4.46 16.86 -20.10
C GLY A 236 2.95 16.90 -19.92
N SER A 237 2.21 15.85 -20.29
CA SER A 237 0.80 15.72 -19.89
C SER A 237 0.68 15.44 -18.39
N ARG A 238 -0.52 15.63 -17.83
CA ARG A 238 -0.79 15.43 -16.40
C ARG A 238 -0.32 14.07 -15.88
N MET A 239 -0.48 13.01 -16.67
CA MET A 239 -0.11 11.63 -16.30
C MET A 239 1.25 11.19 -16.86
N ASN A 240 2.01 12.09 -17.49
CA ASN A 240 3.37 11.84 -17.93
C ASN A 240 4.23 13.10 -17.73
N PRO A 241 4.44 13.54 -16.48
CA PRO A 241 5.32 14.65 -16.17
C PRO A 241 6.75 14.35 -16.65
N LYS A 242 7.52 15.41 -16.92
CA LYS A 242 8.92 15.29 -17.36
C LYS A 242 9.81 14.72 -16.27
N GLU A 243 9.61 15.22 -15.05
CA GLU A 243 10.27 14.74 -13.85
C GLU A 243 9.36 13.72 -13.18
N LYS A 244 9.91 12.54 -12.87
CA LYS A 244 9.20 11.45 -12.18
C LYS A 244 9.99 11.08 -10.93
N CYS A 245 9.29 10.84 -9.84
CA CYS A 245 9.90 10.48 -8.56
C CYS A 245 10.15 8.97 -8.48
N GLU A 246 11.33 8.57 -8.00
CA GLU A 246 11.70 7.15 -7.89
C GLU A 246 12.68 6.89 -6.73
N VAL A 247 12.38 5.86 -5.92
CA VAL A 247 13.28 5.33 -4.89
C VAL A 247 13.58 3.85 -5.10
N TRP A 248 12.54 3.02 -5.05
CA TRP A 248 12.60 1.56 -5.13
C TRP A 248 12.28 1.05 -6.54
#